data_AF-A0A6A5HPU1-F1
#
_entry.id   AF-A0A6A5HPU1-F1
#
_cell.length_a   1.000
_cell.length_b   1.000
_cell.length_c   1.000
_cell.angle_alpha   90.00
_cell.angle_beta   90.00
_cell.angle_gamma   90.00
#
_symmetry.space_group_name_H-M   'P 1'
#
loop_
_entity.id
_entity.type
_entity.pdbx_description
1 polymer ?
#
loop_
_entity_poly.entity_id
_entity_poly.type
_entity_poly.pdbx_seq_one_letter_code
_entity_poly.pdbx_strand_id
1 'polypeptide(L)'
;MTCWNYLPAEIKQHVVKKLDFMSRVALRSTCRLNYHIVNSTKLELPRVRFGYKRGRSLIVIYTGIEKFLRLEFGNCEQGPVVMKSENTCDPKETITKLLPSPVNSIVYSILTLISLLAHQSILIKVMEWEVSPEDFERLIGRLILIFLDGQKFRITEIAMRQQKWTQILHKFPFDLLYFDELENIRQMALTIHPQRLTLFMVYQFKQCINGKWLYSTDMRMKREAWESNYVIRIKTDNEKHNVETPPTTTAMFLSKNIHRTLGTEVKSDDIVSCCHKSECGAFVYTVEKQFEYHLDYLKSQKCGLGSFCKRCSDPFEYWYYQNLPRRVLHESFWTDFILNIDQGLIREELRGKYERNERERIQKASKKKKLVPSWGFRSEVPIQNEGGQGKKKKKNPILENFKDSEDVGEPEVVSLEYFEDSEDSEDSEAMEYQKQTSDFMAPRFIVTVVLFPILVSFIFYLIWF
;
A
#
# COMPACT_ATOMS: atom_id res chain seq x y z
N MET A 1 19.53 14.60 39.82
CA MET A 1 18.70 13.59 39.12
C MET A 1 18.96 13.73 37.63
N THR A 2 19.54 12.72 36.97
CA THR A 2 19.77 12.75 35.52
C THR A 2 18.44 12.52 34.80
N CYS A 3 18.00 13.50 34.02
CA CYS A 3 16.74 13.50 33.27
C CYS A 3 17.03 13.67 31.78
N TRP A 4 16.17 13.13 30.91
CA TRP A 4 16.22 13.27 29.45
C TRP A 4 16.55 14.70 29.01
N ASN A 5 15.98 15.70 29.68
CA ASN A 5 16.17 17.11 29.34
C ASN A 5 17.64 17.56 29.43
N TYR A 6 18.43 16.99 30.33
CA TYR A 6 19.85 17.33 30.52
C TYR A 6 20.80 16.62 29.54
N LEU A 7 20.30 15.70 28.71
CA LEU A 7 21.14 15.08 27.68
C LEU A 7 21.42 16.09 26.55
N PRO A 8 22.67 16.17 26.06
CA PRO A 8 23.02 16.92 24.86
C PRO A 8 22.18 16.51 23.64
N ALA A 9 21.96 17.45 22.73
CA ALA A 9 21.13 17.23 21.54
C ALA A 9 21.69 16.11 20.66
N GLU A 10 23.01 15.97 20.59
CA GLU A 10 23.72 14.95 19.83
C GLU A 10 23.38 13.54 20.34
N ILE A 11 23.38 13.35 21.67
CA ILE A 11 23.01 12.08 22.29
C ILE A 11 21.53 11.78 22.01
N LYS A 12 20.65 12.77 22.14
CA LYS A 12 19.23 12.61 21.84
C LYS A 12 19.00 12.23 20.37
N GLN A 13 19.72 12.84 19.42
CA GLN A 13 19.68 12.48 18.00
C GLN A 13 20.12 11.02 17.78
N HIS A 14 21.16 10.56 18.48
CA HIS A 14 21.58 9.16 18.42
C HIS A 14 20.50 8.19 18.92
N VAL A 15 19.73 8.58 19.94
CA VAL A 15 18.56 7.81 20.41
C VAL A 15 17.48 7.82 19.35
N VAL A 16 17.10 9.00 18.83
CA VAL A 16 16.07 9.14 17.78
C VAL A 16 16.39 8.29 16.55
N LYS A 17 17.66 8.22 16.12
CA LYS A 17 18.08 7.38 14.99
C LYS A 17 17.70 5.91 15.17
N LYS A 18 17.60 5.42 16.42
CA LYS A 18 17.25 4.03 16.74
C LYS A 18 15.76 3.81 17.04
N LEU A 19 14.98 4.88 17.20
CA LEU A 19 13.55 4.77 17.43
C LEU A 19 12.82 4.37 16.14
N ASP A 20 11.81 3.50 16.29
CA ASP A 20 10.85 3.21 15.25
C ASP A 20 10.00 4.45 14.91
N PHE A 21 9.25 4.37 13.81
CA PHE A 21 8.46 5.48 13.32
C PHE A 21 7.45 6.01 14.34
N MET A 22 6.71 5.13 15.02
CA MET A 22 5.67 5.56 15.97
C MET A 22 6.28 6.14 17.23
N SER A 23 7.39 5.58 17.72
CA SER A 23 8.16 6.15 18.82
C SER A 23 8.70 7.55 18.48
N ARG A 24 9.13 7.79 17.23
CA ARG A 24 9.53 9.13 16.76
C ARG A 24 8.35 10.10 16.73
N VAL A 25 7.21 9.66 16.20
CA VAL A 25 5.98 10.48 16.15
C VAL A 25 5.53 10.85 17.57
N ALA A 26 5.54 9.90 18.51
CA ALA A 26 5.21 10.15 19.90
C ALA A 26 6.20 11.14 20.55
N LEU A 27 7.51 10.90 20.39
CA LEU A 27 8.55 11.78 20.96
C LEU A 27 8.46 13.20 20.40
N ARG A 28 8.18 13.36 19.10
CA ARG A 28 7.99 14.65 18.43
C ARG A 28 6.90 15.49 19.10
N SER A 29 5.87 14.85 19.65
CA SER A 29 4.71 15.52 20.27
C SER A 29 4.89 15.88 21.75
N THR A 30 6.04 15.56 22.35
CA THR A 30 6.25 15.77 23.81
C THR A 30 6.67 17.21 24.17
N CYS A 31 7.58 17.81 23.40
CA CYS A 31 8.01 19.19 23.61
C CYS A 31 8.69 19.75 22.36
N ARG A 32 8.86 21.08 22.29
CA ARG A 32 9.47 21.77 21.15
C ARG A 32 10.92 21.34 20.88
N LEU A 33 11.70 21.08 21.92
CA LEU A 33 13.08 20.59 21.74
C LEU A 33 13.09 19.21 21.07
N ASN A 34 12.25 18.28 21.54
CA ASN A 34 12.13 16.95 20.94
C ASN A 34 11.58 17.01 19.52
N TYR A 35 10.63 17.92 19.24
CA TYR A 35 10.16 18.19 17.89
C TYR A 35 11.31 18.53 16.94
N HIS A 36 12.17 19.49 17.31
CA HIS A 36 13.31 19.88 16.49
C HIS A 36 14.35 18.75 16.34
N ILE A 37 14.62 17.98 17.40
CA ILE A 37 15.58 16.86 17.36
C ILE A 37 15.08 15.73 16.45
N VAL A 38 13.80 15.38 16.54
CA VAL A 38 13.19 14.36 15.67
C VAL A 38 13.24 14.83 14.23
N ASN A 39 12.84 16.08 13.98
CA ASN A 39 12.77 16.65 12.64
C ASN A 39 14.14 16.97 12.03
N SER A 40 15.20 17.12 12.82
CA SER A 40 16.59 17.20 12.32
C SER A 40 17.18 15.83 11.97
N THR A 41 16.51 14.73 12.34
CA THR A 41 17.00 13.37 12.13
C THR A 41 16.28 12.74 10.94
N LYS A 42 17.05 12.43 9.89
CA LYS A 42 16.49 11.79 8.69
C LYS A 42 15.85 10.42 9.03
N LEU A 43 14.77 10.12 8.33
CA LEU A 43 14.06 8.85 8.37
C LEU A 43 13.78 8.40 6.94
N GLU A 44 13.99 7.13 6.67
CA GLU A 44 13.60 6.51 5.41
C GLU A 44 12.50 5.47 5.68
N LEU A 45 11.41 5.56 4.91
CA LEU A 45 10.29 4.64 4.96
C LEU A 45 10.27 3.79 3.68
N PRO A 46 10.34 2.45 3.78
CA PRO A 46 10.34 1.58 2.60
C PRO A 46 9.12 1.76 1.69
N ARG A 47 7.92 1.89 2.27
CA ARG A 47 6.71 2.08 1.47
C ARG A 47 5.58 2.68 2.30
N VAL A 48 4.81 3.57 1.68
CA VAL A 48 3.55 4.08 2.20
C VAL A 48 2.47 3.80 1.17
N ARG A 49 1.30 3.37 1.62
CA ARG A 49 0.10 3.19 0.78
C ARG A 49 -0.98 4.12 1.26
N PHE A 50 -1.63 4.79 0.31
CA PHE A 50 -2.87 5.51 0.54
C PHE A 50 -3.94 4.95 -0.39
N GLY A 51 -5.07 4.53 0.17
CA GLY A 51 -6.20 4.02 -0.58
C GLY A 51 -7.49 4.79 -0.29
N TYR A 52 -8.37 4.86 -1.28
CA TYR A 52 -9.72 5.41 -1.10
C TYR A 52 -10.72 4.61 -1.94
N LYS A 53 -11.75 4.07 -1.28
CA LYS A 53 -12.82 3.28 -1.92
C LYS A 53 -14.11 3.37 -1.13
N ARG A 54 -15.23 3.60 -1.82
CA ARG A 54 -16.59 3.56 -1.25
C ARG A 54 -16.69 4.36 0.07
N GLY A 55 -16.13 5.57 0.11
CA GLY A 55 -16.16 6.45 1.29
C GLY A 55 -15.21 6.05 2.43
N ARG A 56 -14.38 5.01 2.26
CA ARG A 56 -13.35 4.62 3.23
C ARG A 56 -11.96 4.98 2.72
N SER A 57 -11.08 5.36 3.64
CA SER A 57 -9.66 5.60 3.36
C SER A 57 -8.77 4.61 4.09
N LEU A 58 -7.62 4.29 3.50
CA LEU A 58 -6.61 3.43 4.09
C LEU A 58 -5.25 4.13 4.05
N ILE A 59 -4.50 4.08 5.15
CA ILE A 59 -3.09 4.44 5.21
C ILE A 59 -2.32 3.23 5.75
N VAL A 60 -1.34 2.74 5.01
CA VAL A 60 -0.40 1.73 5.49
C VAL A 60 1.02 2.26 5.40
N ILE A 61 1.73 2.32 6.53
CA ILE A 61 3.12 2.80 6.60
C ILE A 61 4.00 1.61 6.95
N TYR A 62 4.78 1.14 5.97
CA TYR A 62 5.78 0.11 6.20
C TYR A 62 7.05 0.73 6.78
N THR A 63 7.58 0.09 7.82
CA THR A 63 8.86 0.43 8.44
C THR A 63 9.89 -0.70 8.31
N GLY A 64 9.48 -1.84 7.76
CA GLY A 64 10.34 -2.98 7.46
C GLY A 64 9.53 -4.22 7.07
N ILE A 65 10.23 -5.35 6.93
CA ILE A 65 9.60 -6.65 6.69
C ILE A 65 8.69 -6.99 7.86
N GLU A 66 7.43 -7.32 7.57
CA GLU A 66 6.39 -7.62 8.57
C GLU A 66 6.13 -6.49 9.59
N LYS A 67 6.64 -5.28 9.32
CA LYS A 67 6.49 -4.12 10.20
C LYS A 67 5.72 -3.00 9.50
N PHE A 68 4.47 -2.79 9.90
CA PHE A 68 3.62 -1.76 9.34
C PHE A 68 2.58 -1.23 10.35
N LEU A 69 2.30 0.07 10.24
CA LEU A 69 1.13 0.69 10.83
C LEU A 69 0.00 0.69 9.80
N ARG A 70 -1.22 0.34 10.21
CA ARG A 70 -2.43 0.43 9.39
C ARG A 70 -3.44 1.35 10.07
N LEU A 71 -3.95 2.31 9.31
CA LEU A 71 -5.01 3.23 9.70
C LEU A 71 -6.12 3.17 8.67
N GLU A 72 -7.32 2.84 9.08
CA GLU A 72 -8.52 2.87 8.25
C GLU A 72 -9.47 3.94 8.77
N PHE A 73 -9.98 4.76 7.84
CA PHE A 73 -10.92 5.83 8.14
C PHE A 73 -12.24 5.52 7.46
N GLY A 74 -13.33 5.67 8.21
CA GLY A 74 -14.68 5.45 7.72
C GLY A 74 -15.69 6.20 8.58
N ASN A 75 -16.97 5.89 8.38
CA ASN A 75 -18.06 6.42 9.19
C ASN A 75 -18.81 5.26 9.84
N CYS A 76 -19.22 5.42 11.10
CA CYS A 76 -20.25 4.62 11.74
C CYS A 76 -21.47 5.51 12.03
N GLU A 77 -22.52 4.95 12.63
CA GLU A 77 -23.74 5.68 13.00
C GLU A 77 -23.47 6.90 13.90
N GLN A 78 -22.44 6.79 14.76
CA GLN A 78 -22.05 7.83 15.72
C GLN A 78 -21.11 8.89 15.12
N GLY A 79 -20.66 8.71 13.87
CA GLY A 79 -19.81 9.65 13.17
C GLY A 79 -18.52 9.03 12.58
N PRO A 80 -17.54 9.86 12.21
CA PRO A 80 -16.29 9.39 11.63
C PRO A 80 -15.44 8.61 12.65
N VAL A 81 -14.84 7.52 12.20
CA VAL A 81 -13.99 6.64 13.00
C VAL A 81 -12.63 6.43 12.36
N VAL A 82 -11.64 6.19 13.21
CA VAL A 82 -10.34 5.65 12.81
C VAL A 82 -10.11 4.29 13.47
N MET A 83 -9.72 3.33 12.65
CA MET A 83 -9.37 1.97 13.01
C MET A 83 -7.87 1.80 12.86
N LYS A 84 -7.18 1.47 13.96
CA LYS A 84 -5.72 1.32 14.00
C LYS A 84 -5.33 -0.13 14.28
N SER A 85 -4.43 -0.69 13.47
CA SER A 85 -3.75 -1.95 13.77
C SER A 85 -2.25 -1.84 13.46
N GLU A 86 -1.44 -2.72 14.05
CA GLU A 86 0.00 -2.81 13.81
C GLU A 86 0.38 -4.25 13.45
N ASN A 87 1.09 -4.41 12.33
CA ASN A 87 1.60 -5.69 11.82
C ASN A 87 0.54 -6.78 11.56
N THR A 88 -0.73 -6.39 11.49
CA THR A 88 -1.88 -7.29 11.31
C THR A 88 -2.94 -6.66 10.42
N CYS A 89 -3.62 -7.51 9.65
CA CYS A 89 -4.83 -7.14 8.90
C CYS A 89 -6.09 -7.73 9.54
N ASP A 90 -6.00 -8.33 10.73
CA ASP A 90 -7.16 -8.90 11.41
C ASP A 90 -8.02 -7.78 12.01
N PRO A 91 -9.30 -7.65 11.60
CA PRO A 91 -10.21 -6.68 12.19
C PRO A 91 -10.37 -6.86 13.71
N LYS A 92 -10.20 -8.08 14.24
CA LYS A 92 -10.32 -8.38 15.68
C LYS A 92 -9.19 -7.78 16.52
N GLU A 93 -8.04 -7.53 15.91
CA GLU A 93 -6.86 -6.93 16.56
C GLU A 93 -6.81 -5.40 16.35
N THR A 94 -7.90 -4.82 15.85
CA THR A 94 -7.97 -3.39 15.50
C THR A 94 -8.57 -2.58 16.64
N ILE A 95 -7.93 -1.46 16.96
CA ILE A 95 -8.42 -0.49 17.93
C ILE A 95 -9.22 0.57 17.18
N THR A 96 -10.50 0.72 17.52
CA THR A 96 -11.38 1.74 16.93
C THR A 96 -11.49 2.96 17.84
N LYS A 97 -11.45 4.16 17.26
CA LYS A 97 -11.69 5.43 17.97
C LYS A 97 -12.65 6.31 17.17
N LEU A 98 -13.62 6.89 17.88
CA LEU A 98 -14.46 7.97 17.35
C LEU A 98 -13.65 9.24 17.20
N LEU A 99 -13.89 9.97 16.12
CA LEU A 99 -13.23 11.24 15.84
C LEU A 99 -14.12 12.41 16.30
N PRO A 100 -13.55 13.43 16.96
CA PRO A 100 -14.29 14.41 17.77
C PRO A 100 -15.11 15.44 16.98
N SER A 101 -15.18 15.38 15.65
CA SER A 101 -15.91 16.35 14.84
C SER A 101 -16.57 15.67 13.64
N PRO A 102 -17.76 16.14 13.19
CA PRO A 102 -18.53 15.58 12.06
C PRO A 102 -17.86 15.80 10.69
N VAL A 103 -16.60 16.25 10.67
CA VAL A 103 -15.79 16.33 9.47
C VAL A 103 -15.70 14.96 8.80
N ASN A 104 -15.84 14.93 7.49
CA ASN A 104 -15.81 13.70 6.70
C ASN A 104 -14.50 12.92 6.95
N SER A 105 -14.59 11.60 7.13
CA SER A 105 -13.46 10.70 7.37
C SER A 105 -12.32 10.83 6.35
N ILE A 106 -12.63 11.23 5.10
CA ILE A 106 -11.64 11.52 4.06
C ILE A 106 -10.72 12.69 4.40
N VAL A 107 -11.24 13.71 5.08
CA VAL A 107 -10.46 14.88 5.47
C VAL A 107 -9.49 14.49 6.59
N TYR A 108 -9.96 13.70 7.57
CA TYR A 108 -9.09 13.16 8.61
C TYR A 108 -8.00 12.27 8.04
N SER A 109 -8.29 11.44 7.05
CA SER A 109 -7.29 10.58 6.44
C SER A 109 -6.20 11.39 5.73
N ILE A 110 -6.57 12.40 4.94
CA ILE A 110 -5.61 13.26 4.22
C ILE A 110 -4.77 14.10 5.19
N LEU A 111 -5.40 14.72 6.20
CA LEU A 111 -4.67 15.47 7.23
C LEU A 111 -3.72 14.57 8.02
N THR A 112 -4.12 13.33 8.32
CA THR A 112 -3.26 12.35 8.97
C THR A 112 -2.09 11.97 8.08
N LEU A 113 -2.32 11.71 6.79
CA LEU A 113 -1.27 11.39 5.83
C LEU A 113 -0.21 12.51 5.77
N ILE A 114 -0.67 13.76 5.60
CA ILE A 114 0.21 14.92 5.48
C ILE A 114 0.96 15.17 6.79
N SER A 115 0.27 15.23 7.93
CA SER A 115 0.90 15.53 9.23
C SER A 115 1.94 14.48 9.69
N LEU A 116 1.79 13.24 9.22
CA LEU A 116 2.72 12.16 9.51
C LEU A 116 3.93 12.15 8.56
N LEU A 117 3.75 12.51 7.29
CA LEU A 117 4.69 12.15 6.23
C LEU A 117 5.21 13.33 5.39
N ALA A 118 4.51 14.45 5.33
CA ALA A 118 4.91 15.63 4.55
C ALA A 118 5.95 16.47 5.31
N HIS A 119 7.11 15.88 5.60
CA HIS A 119 8.18 16.57 6.30
C HIS A 119 9.53 16.34 5.62
N GLN A 120 10.38 17.37 5.55
CA GLN A 120 11.66 17.33 4.81
C GLN A 120 12.64 16.26 5.31
N SER A 121 12.50 15.79 6.54
CA SER A 121 13.35 14.73 7.10
C SER A 121 12.92 13.32 6.74
N ILE A 122 11.71 13.12 6.20
CA ILE A 122 11.15 11.81 5.89
C ILE A 122 11.27 11.58 4.38
N LEU A 123 12.02 10.56 3.98
CA LEU A 123 12.08 10.06 2.60
C LEU A 123 11.22 8.80 2.49
N ILE A 124 10.28 8.78 1.56
CA ILE A 124 9.46 7.61 1.25
C ILE A 124 10.03 6.96 0.00
N LYS A 125 10.45 5.69 0.09
CA LYS A 125 10.98 4.99 -1.08
C LYS A 125 9.90 4.73 -2.13
N VAL A 126 8.74 4.24 -1.69
CA VAL A 126 7.60 4.04 -2.58
C VAL A 126 6.32 4.59 -1.96
N MET A 127 5.64 5.51 -2.67
CA MET A 127 4.30 5.98 -2.33
C MET A 127 3.28 5.34 -3.29
N GLU A 128 2.44 4.47 -2.76
CA GLU A 128 1.47 3.71 -3.54
C GLU A 128 0.06 4.27 -3.37
N TRP A 129 -0.61 4.53 -4.50
CA TRP A 129 -1.96 5.07 -4.56
C TRP A 129 -2.95 4.00 -5.01
N GLU A 130 -3.85 3.63 -4.10
CA GLU A 130 -4.93 2.65 -4.30
C GLU A 130 -6.27 3.40 -4.42
N VAL A 131 -6.35 4.25 -5.43
CA VAL A 131 -7.47 5.15 -5.71
C VAL A 131 -7.83 5.03 -7.20
N SER A 132 -9.11 5.14 -7.56
CA SER A 132 -9.51 5.26 -8.97
C SER A 132 -9.02 6.60 -9.56
N PRO A 133 -8.63 6.67 -10.85
CA PRO A 133 -8.30 7.93 -11.51
C PRO A 133 -9.41 8.97 -11.35
N GLU A 134 -10.66 8.55 -11.40
CA GLU A 134 -11.83 9.43 -11.28
C GLU A 134 -11.94 10.04 -9.87
N ASP A 135 -11.85 9.22 -8.82
CA ASP A 135 -11.88 9.72 -7.43
C ASP A 135 -10.65 10.59 -7.15
N PHE A 136 -9.51 10.23 -7.73
CA PHE A 136 -8.28 10.99 -7.59
C PHE A 136 -8.41 12.40 -8.16
N GLU A 137 -8.86 12.51 -9.41
CA GLU A 137 -8.97 13.80 -10.10
C GLU A 137 -10.13 14.67 -9.57
N ARG A 138 -11.24 14.04 -9.15
CA ARG A 138 -12.42 14.75 -8.65
C ARG A 138 -12.27 15.23 -7.21
N LEU A 139 -11.64 14.43 -6.35
CA LEU A 139 -11.67 14.64 -4.91
C LEU A 139 -10.29 14.56 -4.26
N ILE A 140 -9.63 13.39 -4.33
CA ILE A 140 -8.46 13.10 -3.48
C ILE A 140 -7.29 14.01 -3.79
N GLY A 141 -6.92 14.15 -5.07
CA GLY A 141 -5.83 15.00 -5.50
C GLY A 141 -6.04 16.45 -5.11
N ARG A 142 -7.27 16.97 -5.26
CA ARG A 142 -7.61 18.35 -4.88
C ARG A 142 -7.47 18.58 -3.38
N LEU A 143 -8.02 17.68 -2.56
CA LEU A 143 -7.94 17.77 -1.10
C LEU A 143 -6.48 17.71 -0.62
N ILE A 144 -5.67 16.81 -1.19
CA ILE A 144 -4.25 16.72 -0.86
C ILE A 144 -3.54 18.04 -1.15
N LEU A 145 -3.74 18.61 -2.34
CA LEU A 145 -3.09 19.88 -2.72
C LEU A 145 -3.53 21.04 -1.83
N ILE A 146 -4.81 21.09 -1.44
CA ILE A 146 -5.32 22.10 -0.50
C ILE A 146 -4.62 21.98 0.86
N PHE A 147 -4.55 20.76 1.42
CA PHE A 147 -4.03 20.56 2.78
C PHE A 147 -2.52 20.47 2.87
N LEU A 148 -1.82 20.22 1.76
CA LEU A 148 -0.36 20.28 1.74
C LEU A 148 0.13 21.70 2.00
N ASP A 149 -0.62 22.71 1.55
CA ASP A 149 -0.33 24.13 1.82
C ASP A 149 1.14 24.49 1.54
N GLY A 150 1.63 24.09 0.36
CA GLY A 150 3.01 24.30 -0.07
C GLY A 150 4.04 23.29 0.47
N GLN A 151 3.68 22.42 1.42
CA GLN A 151 4.52 21.27 1.78
C GLN A 151 4.54 20.25 0.64
N LYS A 152 5.62 19.44 0.61
CA LYS A 152 5.81 18.41 -0.40
C LYS A 152 6.30 17.13 0.24
N PHE A 153 5.86 16.00 -0.33
CA PHE A 153 6.42 14.71 0.03
C PHE A 153 7.78 14.51 -0.65
N ARG A 154 8.71 13.86 0.06
CA ARG A 154 9.96 13.38 -0.52
C ARG A 154 9.79 11.92 -0.88
N ILE A 155 9.67 11.63 -2.18
CA ILE A 155 9.29 10.31 -2.70
C ILE A 155 10.25 9.93 -3.83
N THR A 156 10.81 8.71 -3.80
CA THR A 156 11.65 8.20 -4.91
C THR A 156 10.87 7.43 -5.97
N GLU A 157 9.74 6.81 -5.60
CA GLU A 157 8.89 6.09 -6.55
C GLU A 157 7.41 6.28 -6.24
N ILE A 158 6.60 6.55 -7.27
CA ILE A 158 5.14 6.48 -7.17
C ILE A 158 4.70 5.13 -7.73
N ALA A 159 3.84 4.42 -7.01
CA ALA A 159 3.17 3.22 -7.50
C ALA A 159 1.66 3.41 -7.59
N MET A 160 1.01 2.88 -8.62
CA MET A 160 -0.44 3.00 -8.83
C MET A 160 -0.97 1.83 -9.64
N ARG A 161 -2.29 1.68 -9.69
CA ARG A 161 -2.97 0.71 -10.56
C ARG A 161 -2.72 1.04 -12.03
N GLN A 162 -2.58 0.03 -12.89
CA GLN A 162 -2.54 0.21 -14.34
C GLN A 162 -3.92 0.65 -14.88
N GLN A 163 -4.07 1.94 -15.12
CA GLN A 163 -5.22 2.59 -15.77
C GLN A 163 -4.72 3.85 -16.52
N LYS A 164 -5.62 4.57 -17.22
CA LYS A 164 -5.28 5.85 -17.83
C LYS A 164 -5.19 6.93 -16.76
N TRP A 165 -3.97 7.42 -16.49
CA TRP A 165 -3.69 8.46 -15.49
C TRP A 165 -3.31 9.76 -16.19
N THR A 166 -4.31 10.54 -16.62
CA THR A 166 -4.06 11.74 -17.45
C THR A 166 -3.33 12.84 -16.67
N GLN A 167 -3.63 13.04 -15.38
CA GLN A 167 -3.04 14.14 -14.60
C GLN A 167 -1.76 13.78 -13.83
N ILE A 168 -1.61 12.52 -13.40
CA ILE A 168 -0.42 12.09 -12.63
C ILE A 168 0.84 12.03 -13.50
N LEU A 169 0.71 11.84 -14.81
CA LEU A 169 1.89 11.80 -15.68
C LEU A 169 2.43 13.18 -16.07
N HIS A 170 1.66 14.26 -15.85
CA HIS A 170 2.02 15.59 -16.37
C HIS A 170 2.07 16.71 -15.33
N LYS A 171 1.09 16.82 -14.40
CA LYS A 171 0.98 17.99 -13.51
C LYS A 171 1.11 17.63 -12.04
N PHE A 172 0.42 16.58 -11.62
CA PHE A 172 0.25 16.27 -10.20
C PHE A 172 1.56 16.01 -9.43
N PRO A 173 2.57 15.31 -9.97
CA PRO A 173 3.82 15.08 -9.23
C PRO A 173 4.57 16.36 -8.89
N PHE A 174 4.52 17.38 -9.74
CA PHE A 174 5.23 18.64 -9.50
C PHE A 174 4.69 19.40 -8.30
N ASP A 175 3.37 19.32 -8.08
CA ASP A 175 2.70 19.99 -6.96
C ASP A 175 2.78 19.15 -5.67
N LEU A 176 2.75 17.81 -5.79
CA LEU A 176 2.74 16.88 -4.66
C LEU A 176 4.11 16.64 -4.01
N LEU A 177 5.17 16.58 -4.82
CA LEU A 177 6.48 16.08 -4.40
C LEU A 177 7.67 16.90 -4.92
N TYR A 178 8.84 16.64 -4.36
CA TYR A 178 10.11 17.12 -4.90
C TYR A 178 10.49 16.30 -6.13
N PHE A 179 10.14 16.80 -7.33
CA PHE A 179 10.28 16.06 -8.59
C PHE A 179 11.71 15.61 -8.89
N ASP A 180 12.72 16.34 -8.44
CA ASP A 180 14.13 15.96 -8.60
C ASP A 180 14.50 14.69 -7.83
N GLU A 181 13.81 14.41 -6.71
CA GLU A 181 14.02 13.19 -5.91
C GLU A 181 13.22 12.00 -6.44
N LEU A 182 12.22 12.22 -7.31
CA LEU A 182 11.49 11.15 -7.96
C LEU A 182 12.39 10.46 -8.98
N GLU A 183 12.46 9.13 -8.95
CA GLU A 183 13.22 8.32 -9.90
C GLU A 183 12.28 7.54 -10.83
N ASN A 184 11.22 6.96 -10.24
CA ASN A 184 10.38 5.99 -10.93
C ASN A 184 8.88 6.30 -10.76
N ILE A 185 8.11 5.97 -11.80
CA ILE A 185 6.65 5.87 -11.75
C ILE A 185 6.32 4.44 -12.15
N ARG A 186 5.53 3.73 -11.34
CA ARG A 186 5.14 2.35 -11.58
C ARG A 186 3.63 2.19 -11.63
N GLN A 187 3.15 1.64 -12.73
CA GLN A 187 1.80 1.15 -12.91
C GLN A 187 1.81 -0.37 -12.73
N MET A 188 0.87 -0.90 -11.94
CA MET A 188 0.83 -2.30 -11.58
C MET A 188 -0.53 -2.93 -11.87
N ALA A 189 -0.48 -4.17 -12.33
CA ALA A 189 -1.64 -5.03 -12.50
C ALA A 189 -1.31 -6.46 -12.06
N LEU A 190 -2.35 -7.23 -11.72
CA LEU A 190 -2.24 -8.60 -11.27
C LEU A 190 -3.31 -9.48 -11.92
N THR A 191 -2.90 -10.60 -12.49
CA THR A 191 -3.80 -11.68 -12.90
C THR A 191 -3.66 -12.85 -11.94
N ILE A 192 -4.75 -13.12 -11.20
CA ILE A 192 -4.83 -14.22 -10.24
C ILE A 192 -5.30 -15.51 -10.92
N HIS A 193 -4.95 -16.64 -10.30
CA HIS A 193 -5.29 -17.96 -10.85
C HIS A 193 -5.52 -18.97 -9.72
N PRO A 194 -6.63 -19.72 -9.70
CA PRO A 194 -7.05 -20.47 -8.52
C PRO A 194 -6.07 -21.58 -8.11
N GLN A 195 -5.38 -22.17 -9.07
CA GLN A 195 -4.50 -23.31 -8.81
C GLN A 195 -3.10 -22.90 -8.30
N ARG A 196 -2.76 -21.61 -8.15
CA ARG A 196 -1.44 -21.18 -7.67
C ARG A 196 -1.55 -20.12 -6.59
N LEU A 197 -0.62 -20.14 -5.63
CA LEU A 197 -0.53 -19.14 -4.55
C LEU A 197 0.75 -18.29 -4.66
N THR A 198 1.42 -18.37 -5.80
CA THR A 198 2.67 -17.66 -6.07
C THR A 198 2.63 -17.05 -7.45
N LEU A 199 3.34 -15.94 -7.63
CA LEU A 199 3.59 -15.37 -8.94
C LEU A 199 4.39 -16.38 -9.79
N PHE A 200 4.01 -16.48 -11.06
CA PHE A 200 4.66 -17.34 -12.02
C PHE A 200 5.53 -16.54 -12.98
N MET A 201 5.01 -15.41 -13.46
CA MET A 201 5.68 -14.55 -14.40
C MET A 201 5.31 -13.09 -14.19
N VAL A 202 6.19 -12.19 -14.62
CA VAL A 202 5.95 -10.75 -14.61
C VAL A 202 6.32 -10.19 -15.97
N TYR A 203 5.44 -9.40 -16.56
CA TYR A 203 5.73 -8.59 -17.73
C TYR A 203 5.99 -7.16 -17.28
N GLN A 204 7.09 -6.58 -17.71
CA GLN A 204 7.42 -5.21 -17.40
C GLN A 204 7.80 -4.46 -18.67
N PHE A 205 7.04 -3.44 -18.99
CA PHE A 205 7.43 -2.43 -19.97
C PHE A 205 8.12 -1.27 -19.26
N LYS A 206 9.23 -0.79 -19.83
CA LYS A 206 10.04 0.29 -19.29
C LYS A 206 10.30 1.34 -20.36
N GLN A 207 10.06 2.60 -20.04
CA GLN A 207 10.41 3.76 -20.86
C GLN A 207 10.81 4.96 -20.00
N CYS A 208 11.53 5.92 -20.57
CA CYS A 208 11.88 7.18 -19.90
C CYS A 208 10.94 8.29 -20.40
N ILE A 209 10.33 9.03 -19.47
CA ILE A 209 9.47 10.18 -19.74
C ILE A 209 9.92 11.32 -18.82
N ASN A 210 10.28 12.47 -19.38
CA ASN A 210 10.75 13.64 -18.64
C ASN A 210 11.91 13.31 -17.68
N GLY A 211 12.89 12.51 -18.13
CA GLY A 211 14.01 12.05 -17.31
C GLY A 211 13.66 11.05 -16.19
N LYS A 212 12.42 10.57 -16.09
CA LYS A 212 11.96 9.61 -15.07
C LYS A 212 11.59 8.27 -15.70
N TRP A 213 11.85 7.18 -14.98
CA TRP A 213 11.50 5.85 -15.48
C TRP A 213 10.04 5.51 -15.23
N LEU A 214 9.28 5.28 -16.30
CA LEU A 214 7.95 4.71 -16.23
C LEU A 214 8.02 3.19 -16.41
N TYR A 215 7.46 2.47 -15.46
CA TYR A 215 7.30 1.02 -15.47
C TYR A 215 5.82 0.65 -15.54
N SER A 216 5.42 -0.13 -16.55
CA SER A 216 4.13 -0.80 -16.55
C SER A 216 4.35 -2.28 -16.27
N THR A 217 3.86 -2.76 -15.12
CA THR A 217 4.17 -4.07 -14.54
C THR A 217 2.91 -4.91 -14.41
N ASP A 218 2.80 -5.97 -15.22
CA ASP A 218 1.72 -6.96 -15.12
C ASP A 218 2.25 -8.26 -14.51
N MET A 219 1.71 -8.63 -13.37
CA MET A 219 2.11 -9.78 -12.58
C MET A 219 1.09 -10.91 -12.74
N ARG A 220 1.55 -12.14 -13.01
CA ARG A 220 0.63 -13.26 -13.28
C ARG A 220 0.93 -14.48 -12.45
N MET A 221 -0.14 -15.11 -11.97
CA MET A 221 -0.09 -16.38 -11.24
C MET A 221 -0.15 -17.60 -12.18
N LYS A 222 -0.57 -17.43 -13.45
CA LYS A 222 -0.59 -18.49 -14.47
C LYS A 222 0.45 -18.25 -15.56
N ARG A 223 0.80 -19.32 -16.28
CA ARG A 223 1.41 -19.24 -17.61
C ARG A 223 0.31 -18.91 -18.62
N GLU A 224 0.55 -17.92 -19.45
CA GLU A 224 -0.20 -17.70 -20.69
C GLU A 224 0.76 -17.81 -21.87
N ALA A 225 0.22 -18.08 -23.07
CA ALA A 225 1.03 -18.14 -24.27
C ALA A 225 1.76 -16.80 -24.46
N TRP A 226 3.06 -16.88 -24.73
CA TRP A 226 3.99 -15.78 -24.91
C TRP A 226 3.74 -15.00 -26.22
N GLU A 227 2.76 -15.42 -27.02
CA GLU A 227 2.62 -15.03 -28.42
C GLU A 227 1.88 -13.69 -28.56
N SER A 228 2.57 -12.77 -29.23
CA SER A 228 2.10 -11.59 -30.01
C SER A 228 1.26 -10.51 -29.33
N ASN A 229 0.30 -10.82 -28.45
CA ASN A 229 -0.69 -9.84 -28.00
C ASN A 229 -0.13 -8.77 -27.04
N TYR A 230 0.91 -9.05 -26.25
CA TYR A 230 1.44 -8.07 -25.28
C TYR A 230 2.32 -6.98 -25.91
N VAL A 231 3.13 -7.36 -26.90
CA VAL A 231 3.92 -6.39 -27.68
C VAL A 231 2.99 -5.47 -28.47
N ILE A 232 1.88 -6.00 -28.99
CA ILE A 232 0.85 -5.23 -29.72
C ILE A 232 0.12 -4.26 -28.78
N ARG A 233 -0.24 -4.68 -27.55
CA ARG A 233 -0.97 -3.84 -26.59
C ARG A 233 -0.15 -2.66 -26.06
N ILE A 234 1.17 -2.82 -25.94
CA ILE A 234 2.10 -1.74 -25.54
C ILE A 234 2.31 -0.72 -26.68
N LYS A 235 2.23 -1.15 -27.95
CA LYS A 235 2.28 -0.26 -29.12
C LYS A 235 1.03 0.62 -29.25
N THR A 236 -0.15 0.16 -28.81
CA THR A 236 -1.42 0.89 -28.98
C THR A 236 -1.77 1.88 -27.88
N ASP A 237 -1.27 1.70 -26.65
CA ASP A 237 -1.57 2.61 -25.53
C ASP A 237 -0.55 3.76 -25.35
N ASN A 238 0.61 3.69 -26.00
CA ASN A 238 1.61 4.75 -25.93
C ASN A 238 1.43 5.74 -27.08
N GLU A 239 0.93 6.93 -26.76
CA GLU A 239 1.20 8.11 -27.58
C GLU A 239 2.71 8.20 -27.80
N LYS A 240 3.13 8.46 -29.05
CA LYS A 240 4.53 8.66 -29.45
C LYS A 240 5.12 9.86 -28.71
N HIS A 241 5.53 9.68 -27.46
CA HIS A 241 6.31 10.66 -26.73
C HIS A 241 7.75 10.61 -27.24
N ASN A 242 8.45 11.74 -27.27
CA ASN A 242 9.86 11.80 -27.65
C ASN A 242 10.67 10.92 -26.67
N VAL A 243 11.03 9.72 -27.10
CA VAL A 243 11.63 8.75 -26.19
C VAL A 243 13.11 9.05 -26.02
N GLU A 244 13.51 9.43 -24.80
CA GLU A 244 14.92 9.69 -24.45
C GLU A 244 15.78 8.42 -24.42
N THR A 245 15.17 7.25 -24.19
CA THR A 245 15.85 5.96 -24.08
C THR A 245 15.05 4.83 -24.73
N PRO A 246 15.65 3.85 -25.42
CA PRO A 246 14.93 2.75 -26.05
C PRO A 246 13.90 2.06 -25.14
N PRO A 247 12.60 2.05 -25.51
CA PRO A 247 11.61 1.30 -24.75
C PRO A 247 11.95 -0.18 -24.73
N THR A 248 11.79 -0.81 -23.57
CA THR A 248 12.15 -2.22 -23.37
C THR A 248 11.01 -2.96 -22.70
N THR A 249 10.64 -4.10 -23.27
CA THR A 249 9.75 -5.07 -22.61
C THR A 249 10.60 -6.20 -22.03
N THR A 250 10.35 -6.55 -20.77
CA THR A 250 11.00 -7.67 -20.07
C THR A 250 9.94 -8.65 -19.59
N ALA A 251 10.02 -9.90 -20.03
CA ALA A 251 9.25 -10.99 -19.45
C ALA A 251 10.14 -11.74 -18.44
N MET A 252 9.73 -11.78 -17.18
CA MET A 252 10.47 -12.38 -16.07
C MET A 252 9.78 -13.69 -15.67
N PHE A 253 10.58 -14.76 -15.56
CA PHE A 253 10.08 -16.09 -15.20
C PHE A 253 10.54 -16.46 -13.80
N LEU A 254 9.59 -16.54 -12.86
CA LEU A 254 9.88 -16.78 -11.45
C LEU A 254 9.91 -18.27 -11.09
N SER A 255 9.48 -19.14 -12.01
CA SER A 255 9.55 -20.60 -11.85
C SER A 255 10.82 -21.18 -12.47
N LYS A 256 11.55 -21.98 -11.67
CA LYS A 256 12.77 -22.68 -12.08
C LYS A 256 12.55 -23.71 -13.20
N ASN A 257 11.32 -24.15 -13.45
CA ASN A 257 11.06 -25.23 -14.42
C ASN A 257 10.97 -24.73 -15.87
N ILE A 258 10.92 -23.41 -16.10
CA ILE A 258 10.75 -22.81 -17.43
C ILE A 258 12.08 -22.78 -18.23
N HIS A 259 13.22 -22.97 -17.56
CA HIS A 259 14.56 -22.88 -18.15
C HIS A 259 14.79 -23.81 -19.35
N ARG A 260 14.00 -24.89 -19.49
CA ARG A 260 14.15 -25.89 -20.56
C ARG A 260 13.43 -25.55 -21.87
N THR A 261 12.49 -24.61 -21.87
CA THR A 261 11.58 -24.36 -23.02
C THR A 261 11.77 -23.01 -23.72
N LEU A 262 12.74 -22.20 -23.29
CA LEU A 262 13.00 -20.90 -23.90
C LEU A 262 14.04 -21.04 -25.02
N GLY A 263 13.66 -20.69 -26.25
CA GLY A 263 14.57 -20.53 -27.39
C GLY A 263 15.54 -19.35 -27.22
N THR A 264 16.59 -19.30 -28.03
CA THR A 264 17.70 -18.35 -27.87
C THR A 264 17.37 -16.93 -28.31
N GLU A 265 16.70 -16.79 -29.46
CA GLU A 265 16.39 -15.47 -30.04
C GLU A 265 15.21 -15.60 -31.01
N VAL A 266 14.30 -14.62 -30.98
CA VAL A 266 13.20 -14.48 -31.95
C VAL A 266 13.34 -13.12 -32.60
N LYS A 267 13.61 -13.10 -33.91
CA LYS A 267 13.64 -11.89 -34.72
C LYS A 267 12.43 -11.87 -35.64
N SER A 268 11.68 -10.78 -35.62
CA SER A 268 10.70 -10.46 -36.65
C SER A 268 11.09 -9.14 -37.33
N ASP A 269 10.30 -8.70 -38.31
CA ASP A 269 10.58 -7.44 -39.02
C ASP A 269 10.53 -6.20 -38.12
N ASP A 270 9.77 -6.27 -37.02
CA ASP A 270 9.54 -5.13 -36.14
C ASP A 270 10.26 -5.22 -34.79
N ILE A 271 10.55 -6.44 -34.30
CA ILE A 271 11.03 -6.65 -32.93
C ILE A 271 12.13 -7.70 -32.86
N VAL A 272 13.01 -7.52 -31.88
CA VAL A 272 14.05 -8.48 -31.53
C VAL A 272 13.85 -8.89 -30.08
N SER A 273 13.70 -10.19 -29.85
CA SER A 273 13.55 -10.77 -28.52
C SER A 273 14.71 -11.70 -28.21
N CYS A 274 15.38 -11.50 -27.07
CA CYS A 274 16.50 -12.32 -26.63
C CYS A 274 16.22 -12.93 -25.25
N CYS A 275 16.41 -14.25 -25.15
CA CYS A 275 16.33 -14.93 -23.88
C CYS A 275 17.67 -14.84 -23.15
N HIS A 276 17.64 -14.41 -21.88
CA HIS A 276 18.79 -14.42 -21.00
C HIS A 276 18.54 -15.32 -19.79
N LYS A 277 19.58 -16.06 -19.41
CA LYS A 277 19.58 -16.94 -18.23
C LYS A 277 20.76 -16.55 -17.36
N SER A 278 20.47 -16.27 -16.08
CA SER A 278 21.49 -16.02 -15.07
C SER A 278 21.24 -16.89 -13.84
N GLU A 279 22.15 -16.84 -12.86
CA GLU A 279 21.96 -17.54 -11.59
C GLU A 279 20.69 -17.10 -10.83
N CYS A 280 20.16 -15.92 -11.16
CA CYS A 280 18.96 -15.37 -10.52
C CYS A 280 17.67 -15.94 -11.12
N GLY A 281 17.67 -16.35 -12.39
CA GLY A 281 16.50 -16.88 -13.08
C GLY A 281 16.56 -16.67 -14.59
N ALA A 282 15.41 -16.75 -15.26
CA ALA A 282 15.29 -16.53 -16.69
C ALA A 282 14.39 -15.33 -16.99
N PHE A 283 14.77 -14.58 -18.02
CA PHE A 283 14.01 -13.43 -18.50
C PHE A 283 14.24 -13.25 -20.00
N VAL A 284 13.27 -12.65 -20.68
CA VAL A 284 13.33 -12.34 -22.10
C VAL A 284 13.22 -10.82 -22.25
N TYR A 285 14.20 -10.23 -22.93
CA TYR A 285 14.14 -8.83 -23.35
C TYR A 285 13.58 -8.74 -24.76
N THR A 286 12.68 -7.81 -24.98
CA THR A 286 12.11 -7.49 -26.29
C THR A 286 12.23 -5.99 -26.52
N VAL A 287 12.83 -5.63 -27.65
CA VAL A 287 12.98 -4.25 -28.13
C VAL A 287 12.51 -4.16 -29.58
N GLU A 288 12.21 -2.95 -30.04
CA GLU A 288 12.00 -2.72 -31.47
C GLU A 288 13.31 -2.93 -32.25
N LYS A 289 13.20 -3.38 -33.50
CA LYS A 289 14.37 -3.72 -34.34
C LYS A 289 15.35 -2.56 -34.48
N GLN A 290 14.85 -1.32 -34.55
CA GLN A 290 15.70 -0.11 -34.58
C GLN A 290 16.58 0.07 -33.33
N PHE A 291 16.23 -0.57 -32.21
CA PHE A 291 16.96 -0.52 -30.95
C PHE A 291 17.68 -1.83 -30.61
N GLU A 292 17.94 -2.69 -31.59
CA GLU A 292 18.63 -3.97 -31.38
C GLU A 292 19.99 -3.80 -30.67
N TYR A 293 20.71 -2.70 -30.93
CA TYR A 293 21.96 -2.36 -30.25
C TYR A 293 21.83 -2.27 -28.71
N HIS A 294 20.64 -1.96 -28.20
CA HIS A 294 20.39 -1.86 -26.76
C HIS A 294 20.38 -3.22 -26.06
N LEU A 295 20.17 -4.32 -26.82
CA LEU A 295 20.16 -5.67 -26.26
C LEU A 295 21.50 -6.06 -25.65
N ASP A 296 22.62 -5.56 -26.17
CA ASP A 296 23.94 -5.90 -25.64
C ASP A 296 24.15 -5.29 -24.24
N TYR A 297 23.67 -4.06 -24.04
CA TYR A 297 23.61 -3.46 -22.70
C TYR A 297 22.70 -4.29 -21.77
N LEU A 298 21.51 -4.69 -22.23
CA LEU A 298 20.58 -5.47 -21.41
C LEU A 298 21.16 -6.85 -21.05
N LYS A 299 21.87 -7.51 -21.96
CA LYS A 299 22.56 -8.79 -21.73
C LYS A 299 23.72 -8.65 -20.73
N SER A 300 24.33 -7.48 -20.61
CA SER A 300 25.40 -7.23 -19.64
C SER A 300 24.89 -7.17 -18.18
N GLN A 301 23.59 -7.02 -17.97
CA GLN A 301 22.99 -6.95 -16.64
C GLN A 301 23.06 -8.28 -15.92
N LYS A 302 23.55 -8.29 -14.68
CA LYS A 302 23.68 -9.51 -13.85
C LYS A 302 22.32 -10.14 -13.50
N CYS A 303 21.26 -9.33 -13.42
CA CYS A 303 19.92 -9.77 -13.03
C CYS A 303 18.82 -8.96 -13.72
N GLY A 304 17.98 -9.63 -14.51
CA GLY A 304 16.80 -9.02 -15.15
C GLY A 304 15.49 -9.18 -14.37
N LEU A 305 15.53 -9.80 -13.18
CA LEU A 305 14.33 -10.03 -12.36
C LEU A 305 13.95 -8.82 -11.47
N GLY A 306 14.80 -7.80 -11.36
CA GLY A 306 14.51 -6.59 -10.57
C GLY A 306 14.05 -6.88 -9.14
N SER A 307 12.99 -6.19 -8.69
CA SER A 307 12.37 -6.32 -7.36
C SER A 307 11.82 -7.73 -7.05
N PHE A 308 11.74 -8.62 -8.04
CA PHE A 308 11.29 -10.00 -7.86
C PHE A 308 12.45 -10.98 -7.57
N CYS A 309 13.70 -10.49 -7.57
CA CYS A 309 14.88 -11.31 -7.34
C CYS A 309 15.23 -11.46 -5.85
N LYS A 310 15.10 -12.67 -5.31
CA LYS A 310 15.51 -12.96 -3.92
C LYS A 310 16.96 -12.59 -3.57
N ARG A 311 17.88 -12.65 -4.54
CA ARG A 311 19.33 -12.45 -4.31
C ARG A 311 19.79 -11.02 -4.55
N CYS A 312 19.18 -10.33 -5.51
CA CYS A 312 19.69 -9.06 -6.02
C CYS A 312 18.82 -7.86 -5.68
N SER A 313 17.57 -8.05 -5.27
CA SER A 313 16.71 -6.92 -4.87
C SER A 313 16.92 -6.57 -3.41
N ASP A 314 16.43 -5.39 -3.04
CA ASP A 314 16.17 -5.07 -1.65
C ASP A 314 15.28 -6.16 -0.99
N PRO A 315 15.60 -6.63 0.23
CA PRO A 315 14.83 -7.67 0.90
C PRO A 315 13.37 -7.29 1.17
N PHE A 316 13.09 -6.02 1.47
CA PHE A 316 11.73 -5.54 1.68
C PHE A 316 10.95 -5.56 0.36
N GLU A 317 11.54 -5.12 -0.75
CA GLU A 317 10.86 -5.16 -2.06
C GLU A 317 10.57 -6.60 -2.51
N TYR A 318 11.52 -7.53 -2.34
CA TYR A 318 11.28 -8.96 -2.61
C TYR A 318 10.13 -9.50 -1.75
N TRP A 319 10.17 -9.21 -0.45
CA TRP A 319 9.12 -9.59 0.48
C TRP A 319 7.76 -9.04 0.06
N TYR A 320 7.71 -7.75 -0.30
CA TYR A 320 6.50 -7.05 -0.66
C TYR A 320 5.82 -7.72 -1.86
N TYR A 321 6.57 -7.92 -2.94
CA TYR A 321 6.05 -8.49 -4.19
C TYR A 321 5.77 -9.99 -4.11
N GLN A 322 6.58 -10.77 -3.40
CA GLN A 322 6.34 -12.21 -3.27
C GLN A 322 5.03 -12.51 -2.50
N ASN A 323 4.60 -11.61 -1.61
CA ASN A 323 3.38 -11.78 -0.82
C ASN A 323 2.11 -11.22 -1.48
N LEU A 324 2.16 -10.67 -2.70
CA LEU A 324 0.97 -10.14 -3.39
C LEU A 324 -0.22 -11.13 -3.45
N PRO A 325 -0.03 -12.43 -3.74
CA PRO A 325 -1.16 -13.37 -3.74
C PRO A 325 -1.91 -13.45 -2.41
N ARG A 326 -1.20 -13.26 -1.27
CA ARG A 326 -1.84 -13.22 0.05
C ARG A 326 -2.56 -11.90 0.27
N ARG A 327 -1.97 -10.78 -0.16
CA ARG A 327 -2.58 -9.45 -0.03
C ARG A 327 -3.93 -9.39 -0.72
N VAL A 328 -4.06 -9.97 -1.92
CA VAL A 328 -5.34 -10.07 -2.63
C VAL A 328 -6.44 -10.76 -1.81
N LEU A 329 -6.07 -11.72 -0.96
CA LEU A 329 -7.04 -12.46 -0.15
C LEU A 329 -7.42 -11.72 1.13
N HIS A 330 -6.45 -11.04 1.76
CA HIS A 330 -6.62 -10.47 3.09
C HIS A 330 -6.81 -8.95 3.12
N GLU A 331 -6.45 -8.24 2.04
CA GLU A 331 -6.49 -6.79 1.97
C GLU A 331 -7.55 -6.32 0.96
N SER A 332 -8.65 -5.77 1.46
CA SER A 332 -9.80 -5.32 0.67
C SER A 332 -9.46 -4.22 -0.35
N PHE A 333 -8.46 -3.38 -0.08
CA PHE A 333 -8.05 -2.32 -1.00
C PHE A 333 -7.21 -2.83 -2.19
N TRP A 334 -6.65 -4.05 -2.15
CA TRP A 334 -5.83 -4.59 -3.24
C TRP A 334 -6.63 -5.16 -4.43
N THR A 335 -7.96 -5.26 -4.31
CA THR A 335 -8.83 -5.87 -5.33
C THR A 335 -8.76 -5.17 -6.69
N ASP A 336 -8.54 -3.86 -6.71
CA ASP A 336 -8.63 -3.09 -7.97
C ASP A 336 -7.43 -3.38 -8.88
N PHE A 337 -6.32 -3.86 -8.34
CA PHE A 337 -5.17 -4.26 -9.16
C PHE A 337 -5.43 -5.54 -9.96
N ILE A 338 -6.52 -6.26 -9.69
CA ILE A 338 -6.84 -7.54 -10.31
C ILE A 338 -7.52 -7.29 -11.67
N LEU A 339 -7.00 -7.94 -12.72
CA LEU A 339 -7.53 -7.83 -14.08
C LEU A 339 -8.57 -8.91 -14.44
N ASN A 340 -8.72 -9.95 -13.62
CA ASN A 340 -9.69 -11.02 -13.87
C ASN A 340 -11.12 -10.48 -13.82
N ILE A 341 -11.93 -10.81 -14.83
CA ILE A 341 -13.36 -10.50 -14.86
C ILE A 341 -14.06 -11.19 -13.68
N ASP A 342 -13.81 -12.50 -13.49
CA ASP A 342 -14.42 -13.32 -12.43
C ASP A 342 -13.62 -13.30 -11.12
N GLN A 343 -13.02 -12.16 -10.76
CA GLN A 343 -12.12 -12.07 -9.61
C GLN A 343 -12.75 -12.50 -8.28
N GLY A 344 -14.07 -12.31 -8.09
CA GLY A 344 -14.78 -12.75 -6.88
C GLY A 344 -14.66 -14.26 -6.68
N LEU A 345 -15.18 -15.03 -7.63
CA LEU A 345 -15.14 -16.50 -7.64
C LEU A 345 -13.70 -17.05 -7.52
N ILE A 346 -12.74 -16.45 -8.25
CA ILE A 346 -11.35 -16.92 -8.19
C ILE A 346 -10.73 -16.66 -6.81
N ARG A 347 -11.08 -15.55 -6.15
CA ARG A 347 -10.59 -15.24 -4.80
C ARG A 347 -11.14 -16.20 -3.75
N GLU A 348 -12.39 -16.63 -3.89
CA GLU A 348 -12.98 -17.64 -2.99
C GLU A 348 -12.29 -18.99 -3.13
N GLU A 349 -12.08 -19.46 -4.36
CA GLU A 349 -11.35 -20.71 -4.60
C GLU A 349 -9.91 -20.64 -4.07
N LEU A 350 -9.24 -19.49 -4.27
CA LEU A 350 -7.92 -19.22 -3.72
C LEU A 350 -7.92 -19.23 -2.19
N ARG A 351 -8.93 -18.64 -1.55
CA ARG A 351 -9.08 -18.62 -0.09
C ARG A 351 -9.20 -20.04 0.46
N GLY A 352 -10.10 -20.86 -0.09
CA GLY A 352 -10.25 -22.25 0.31
C GLY A 352 -8.99 -23.10 0.09
N LYS A 353 -8.18 -22.79 -0.93
CA LYS A 353 -6.87 -23.42 -1.13
C LYS A 353 -5.83 -22.96 -0.11
N TYR A 354 -5.81 -21.66 0.19
CA TYR A 354 -4.91 -21.08 1.16
C TYR A 354 -5.11 -21.69 2.55
N GLU A 355 -6.36 -21.75 3.00
CA GLU A 355 -6.72 -22.35 4.29
C GLU A 355 -6.30 -23.82 4.39
N ARG A 356 -6.51 -24.61 3.33
CA ARG A 356 -6.04 -26.00 3.29
C ARG A 356 -4.54 -26.11 3.44
N ASN A 357 -3.77 -25.29 2.70
CA ASN A 357 -2.32 -25.27 2.80
C ASN A 357 -1.81 -24.84 4.18
N GLU A 358 -2.46 -23.87 4.81
CA GLU A 358 -2.08 -23.41 6.15
C GLU A 358 -2.42 -24.46 7.22
N ARG A 359 -3.58 -25.11 7.15
CA ARG A 359 -3.93 -26.25 8.02
C ARG A 359 -2.91 -27.38 7.89
N GLU A 360 -2.53 -27.74 6.66
CA GLU A 360 -1.48 -28.73 6.43
C GLU A 360 -0.13 -28.30 6.99
N ARG A 361 0.23 -27.03 6.85
CA ARG A 361 1.48 -26.48 7.38
C ARG A 361 1.49 -26.54 8.91
N ILE A 362 0.41 -26.15 9.57
CA ILE A 362 0.24 -26.23 11.02
C ILE A 362 0.35 -27.68 11.49
N GLN A 363 -0.32 -28.62 10.82
CA GLN A 363 -0.22 -30.05 11.13
C GLN A 363 1.20 -30.61 10.94
N LYS A 364 1.95 -30.14 9.92
CA LYS A 364 3.34 -30.53 9.68
C LYS A 364 4.30 -29.88 10.70
N ALA A 365 4.03 -28.66 11.13
CA ALA A 365 4.82 -27.89 12.07
C ALA A 365 4.64 -28.37 13.52
N SER A 366 3.42 -28.75 13.91
CA SER A 366 3.13 -29.37 15.21
C SER A 366 3.87 -30.69 15.38
N LYS A 367 4.01 -31.47 14.29
CA LYS A 367 4.84 -32.68 14.24
C LYS A 367 6.36 -32.41 14.32
N LYS A 368 6.83 -31.21 14.01
CA LYS A 368 8.27 -30.86 13.91
C LYS A 368 8.78 -29.83 14.93
N LYS A 369 7.99 -29.43 15.94
CA LYS A 369 8.34 -28.41 16.96
C LYS A 369 8.95 -27.11 16.38
N LYS A 370 8.56 -26.72 15.16
CA LYS A 370 8.93 -25.42 14.58
C LYS A 370 7.68 -24.80 13.97
N LEU A 371 6.87 -24.16 14.80
CA LEU A 371 5.87 -23.22 14.31
C LEU A 371 6.60 -21.91 14.00
N VAL A 372 6.68 -21.57 12.72
CA VAL A 372 6.99 -20.21 12.29
C VAL A 372 5.66 -19.63 11.82
N PRO A 373 5.14 -18.55 12.44
CA PRO A 373 3.91 -17.91 12.02
C PRO A 373 3.93 -17.51 10.53
N SER A 374 2.74 -17.43 9.93
CA SER A 374 2.57 -16.91 8.58
C SER A 374 2.55 -15.37 8.58
N TRP A 375 3.71 -14.75 8.36
CA TRP A 375 3.91 -13.38 7.86
C TRP A 375 2.76 -12.35 8.09
N GLY A 376 2.41 -11.99 9.33
CA GLY A 376 1.44 -10.89 9.63
C GLY A 376 0.04 -10.99 8.99
N PHE A 377 -0.29 -12.13 8.35
CA PHE A 377 -1.60 -12.43 7.79
C PHE A 377 -2.29 -13.41 8.71
N ARG A 378 -3.62 -13.28 8.86
CA ARG A 378 -4.48 -13.99 9.81
C ARG A 378 -3.96 -15.40 10.12
N SER A 379 -3.50 -15.59 11.37
CA SER A 379 -3.20 -16.93 11.90
C SER A 379 -4.43 -17.39 12.65
N GLU A 380 -5.20 -18.29 12.05
CA GLU A 380 -6.34 -18.87 12.78
C GLU A 380 -5.80 -19.80 13.87
N VAL A 381 -6.04 -19.41 15.13
CA VAL A 381 -5.80 -20.26 16.29
C VAL A 381 -6.73 -21.49 16.19
N PRO A 382 -6.26 -22.71 16.53
CA PRO A 382 -7.11 -23.89 16.46
C PRO A 382 -8.34 -23.73 17.35
N ILE A 383 -9.51 -23.98 16.79
CA ILE A 383 -10.75 -24.18 17.53
C ILE A 383 -10.48 -25.27 18.57
N GLN A 384 -10.51 -24.92 19.85
CA GLN A 384 -10.60 -25.92 20.90
C GLN A 384 -11.97 -26.56 20.77
N ASN A 385 -11.99 -27.84 20.39
CA ASN A 385 -13.18 -28.67 20.48
C ASN A 385 -13.56 -28.81 21.95
N GLU A 386 -14.48 -27.98 22.44
CA GLU A 386 -15.22 -28.29 23.65
C GLU A 386 -16.26 -29.36 23.33
N GLY A 387 -15.95 -30.59 23.71
CA GLY A 387 -16.85 -31.72 23.60
C GLY A 387 -16.30 -32.93 24.36
N GLY A 388 -16.53 -32.98 25.67
CA GLY A 388 -16.21 -34.16 26.49
C GLY A 388 -16.10 -33.88 27.99
N GLN A 389 -17.18 -34.16 28.72
CA GLN A 389 -17.31 -34.10 30.18
C GLN A 389 -16.25 -34.91 30.95
N GLY A 390 -15.84 -34.44 32.13
CA GLY A 390 -15.25 -35.33 33.16
C GLY A 390 -14.30 -34.68 34.17
N LYS A 391 -14.87 -34.21 35.29
CA LYS A 391 -14.27 -33.90 36.61
C LYS A 391 -12.78 -34.25 36.83
N LYS A 392 -11.99 -33.27 37.31
CA LYS A 392 -11.39 -33.29 38.67
C LYS A 392 -10.73 -31.96 39.04
N LYS A 393 -11.14 -31.42 40.18
CA LYS A 393 -10.55 -30.28 40.91
C LYS A 393 -9.08 -30.53 41.24
N LYS A 394 -8.23 -29.51 41.06
CA LYS A 394 -7.09 -29.22 41.96
C LYS A 394 -6.97 -27.70 42.14
N LYS A 395 -7.36 -27.23 43.33
CA LYS A 395 -6.88 -26.01 44.01
C LYS A 395 -5.36 -26.18 44.25
N ASN A 396 -4.46 -25.20 44.26
CA ASN A 396 -4.37 -23.88 44.93
C ASN A 396 -2.90 -23.36 44.67
N PRO A 397 -2.34 -22.28 45.28
CA PRO A 397 -2.68 -20.84 45.34
C PRO A 397 -1.42 -19.91 45.19
N ILE A 398 -1.56 -18.60 45.54
CA ILE A 398 -0.52 -17.56 45.85
C ILE A 398 -0.07 -16.72 44.62
N LEU A 399 -0.15 -15.37 44.57
CA LEU A 399 0.06 -14.35 45.61
C LEU A 399 -0.89 -13.14 45.41
N GLU A 400 -1.54 -12.75 46.50
CA GLU A 400 -2.24 -11.47 46.69
C GLU A 400 -1.27 -10.28 46.77
N ASN A 401 -1.85 -9.09 46.65
CA ASN A 401 -1.39 -7.77 47.13
C ASN A 401 -0.81 -6.85 46.06
N PHE A 402 -1.70 -6.08 45.43
CA PHE A 402 -1.66 -4.61 45.46
C PHE A 402 -3.09 -4.10 45.23
N LYS A 403 -3.75 -3.65 46.31
CA LYS A 403 -4.89 -2.74 46.28
C LYS A 403 -4.38 -1.38 46.75
N ASP A 404 -4.68 -0.35 45.96
CA ASP A 404 -5.00 1.04 46.30
C ASP A 404 -5.23 1.72 44.93
N SER A 405 -6.45 1.68 44.40
CA SER A 405 -7.48 2.73 44.51
C SER A 405 -7.11 4.01 43.75
N GLU A 406 -7.55 4.10 42.50
CA GLU A 406 -8.14 5.33 41.95
C GLU A 406 -9.06 4.97 40.78
N ASP A 407 -10.26 5.52 40.86
CA ASP A 407 -11.46 5.27 40.08
C ASP A 407 -11.34 5.97 38.72
N VAL A 408 -11.29 5.18 37.62
CA VAL A 408 -11.54 5.69 36.27
C VAL A 408 -12.38 4.63 35.56
N GLY A 409 -13.64 4.99 35.30
CA GLY A 409 -14.66 4.09 34.74
C GLY A 409 -14.17 3.32 33.51
N GLU A 410 -14.53 2.04 33.50
CA GLU A 410 -14.36 1.16 32.34
C GLU A 410 -15.07 1.78 31.12
N PRO A 411 -14.40 1.90 29.96
CA PRO A 411 -15.09 2.28 28.74
C PRO A 411 -16.01 1.14 28.31
N GLU A 412 -17.28 1.48 28.14
CA GLU A 412 -18.35 0.64 27.59
C GLU A 412 -17.86 -0.06 26.31
N VAL A 413 -17.74 -1.39 26.39
CA VAL A 413 -17.45 -2.23 25.23
C VAL A 413 -18.73 -2.28 24.40
N VAL A 414 -18.84 -1.41 23.40
CA VAL A 414 -19.90 -1.48 22.40
C VAL A 414 -19.63 -2.70 21.52
N SER A 415 -20.35 -3.79 21.79
CA SER A 415 -20.44 -4.94 20.90
C SER A 415 -21.16 -4.52 19.63
N LEU A 416 -20.49 -4.56 18.48
CA LEU A 416 -21.15 -4.39 17.18
C LEU A 416 -21.18 -5.72 16.42
N GLU A 417 -22.36 -6.01 15.89
CA GLU A 417 -22.69 -7.19 15.09
C GLU A 417 -21.87 -7.24 13.79
N TYR A 418 -21.71 -8.47 13.31
CA TYR A 418 -20.90 -8.85 12.17
C TYR A 418 -21.32 -8.08 10.90
N PHE A 419 -20.36 -7.43 10.24
CA PHE A 419 -20.53 -6.97 8.87
C PHE A 419 -20.45 -8.19 7.94
N GLU A 420 -21.59 -8.85 7.73
CA GLU A 420 -21.77 -9.78 6.62
C GLU A 420 -21.94 -8.97 5.32
N ASP A 421 -21.07 -9.24 4.34
CA ASP A 421 -21.22 -8.77 2.97
C ASP A 421 -22.43 -9.51 2.36
N SER A 422 -23.60 -8.86 2.31
CA SER A 422 -24.72 -9.38 1.52
C SER A 422 -24.46 -9.12 0.03
N GLU A 423 -24.09 -10.18 -0.68
CA GLU A 423 -24.17 -10.27 -2.15
C GLU A 423 -25.62 -10.58 -2.53
N ASP A 424 -26.35 -9.58 -3.01
CA ASP A 424 -27.61 -9.81 -3.72
C ASP A 424 -27.42 -9.55 -5.21
N SER A 425 -27.55 -10.63 -5.98
CA SER A 425 -27.79 -10.67 -7.41
C SER A 425 -29.27 -10.44 -7.70
N GLU A 426 -29.61 -9.56 -8.65
CA GLU A 426 -30.46 -9.83 -9.83
C GLU A 426 -30.84 -8.55 -10.59
N ASP A 427 -31.15 -8.75 -11.87
CA ASP A 427 -31.18 -7.80 -12.98
C ASP A 427 -32.36 -6.80 -13.02
N SER A 428 -32.10 -5.71 -13.75
CA SER A 428 -33.03 -4.85 -14.52
C SER A 428 -34.21 -4.18 -13.82
N GLU A 429 -34.10 -2.86 -13.61
CA GLU A 429 -35.01 -1.86 -14.21
C GLU A 429 -34.45 -0.44 -14.01
N ALA A 430 -34.54 0.38 -15.06
CA ALA A 430 -34.00 1.73 -15.11
C ALA A 430 -34.84 2.69 -14.27
N MET A 431 -34.24 3.40 -13.30
CA MET A 431 -34.84 4.63 -12.75
C MET A 431 -33.78 5.56 -12.11
N GLU A 432 -33.40 6.58 -12.87
CA GLU A 432 -33.25 7.98 -12.43
C GLU A 432 -32.63 8.24 -11.03
N TYR A 433 -31.30 8.11 -10.90
CA TYR A 433 -30.52 8.68 -9.79
C TYR A 433 -29.33 9.48 -10.33
N GLN A 434 -29.60 10.52 -11.11
CA GLN A 434 -28.55 11.39 -11.65
C GLN A 434 -29.03 12.84 -11.80
N LYS A 435 -29.34 13.54 -10.68
CA LYS A 435 -29.48 15.01 -10.72
C LYS A 435 -29.39 15.80 -9.40
N GLN A 436 -28.79 15.29 -8.32
CA GLN A 436 -28.84 16.04 -7.04
C GLN A 436 -27.55 16.15 -6.22
N THR A 437 -26.37 16.04 -6.85
CA THR A 437 -25.08 16.22 -6.12
C THR A 437 -24.09 17.18 -6.77
N SER A 438 -24.37 17.76 -7.94
CA SER A 438 -23.40 18.65 -8.63
C SER A 438 -23.45 20.13 -8.21
N ASP A 439 -24.54 20.62 -7.61
CA ASP A 439 -24.81 22.06 -7.64
C ASP A 439 -24.67 22.82 -6.30
N PHE A 440 -24.03 22.25 -5.28
CA PHE A 440 -24.01 22.93 -3.96
C PHE A 440 -22.69 23.14 -3.21
N MET A 441 -21.55 22.62 -3.68
CA MET A 441 -20.36 22.58 -2.80
C MET A 441 -19.21 23.55 -3.05
N ALA A 442 -19.09 24.24 -4.19
CA ALA A 442 -17.87 25.04 -4.42
C ALA A 442 -17.87 26.43 -3.74
N PRO A 443 -18.89 27.30 -3.89
CA PRO A 443 -18.82 28.66 -3.34
C PRO A 443 -19.21 28.73 -1.86
N ARG A 444 -20.21 27.95 -1.44
CA ARG A 444 -20.72 28.00 -0.05
C ARG A 444 -19.70 27.44 0.95
N PHE A 445 -18.98 26.37 0.60
CA PHE A 445 -17.98 25.77 1.50
C PHE A 445 -16.83 26.73 1.84
N ILE A 446 -16.29 27.44 0.85
CA ILE A 446 -15.21 28.42 1.06
C ILE A 446 -15.69 29.58 1.95
N VAL A 447 -16.90 30.09 1.70
CA VAL A 447 -17.46 31.20 2.49
C VAL A 447 -17.73 30.77 3.93
N THR A 448 -18.36 29.62 4.16
CA THR A 448 -18.82 29.22 5.49
C THR A 448 -17.71 28.60 6.35
N VAL A 449 -16.74 27.91 5.76
CA VAL A 449 -15.71 27.19 6.54
C VAL A 449 -14.41 27.98 6.65
N VAL A 450 -14.03 28.73 5.60
CA VAL A 450 -12.75 29.46 5.56
C VAL A 450 -12.94 30.93 5.92
N LEU A 451 -13.88 31.63 5.27
CA LEU A 451 -14.04 33.08 5.46
C LEU A 451 -14.84 33.45 6.71
N PHE A 452 -15.82 32.65 7.10
CA PHE A 452 -16.67 32.96 8.26
C PHE A 452 -15.88 33.02 9.59
N PRO A 453 -14.98 32.08 9.93
CA PRO A 453 -14.17 32.20 11.16
C PRO A 453 -13.24 33.41 11.13
N ILE A 454 -12.70 33.76 9.96
CA ILE A 454 -11.82 34.92 9.76
C ILE A 454 -12.60 36.22 9.96
N LEU A 455 -13.79 36.34 9.37
CA LEU A 455 -14.67 37.50 9.51
C LEU A 455 -15.17 37.66 10.95
N VAL A 456 -15.56 36.57 11.61
CA VAL A 456 -15.96 36.60 13.02
C VAL A 456 -14.78 37.04 13.90
N SER A 457 -13.57 36.53 13.63
CA SER A 457 -12.37 36.93 14.36
C SER A 457 -12.01 38.41 14.14
N PHE A 458 -12.22 38.95 12.93
CA PHE A 458 -12.03 40.38 12.63
C PHE A 458 -13.07 41.26 13.31
N ILE A 459 -14.33 40.84 13.35
CA ILE A 459 -15.41 41.56 14.03
C ILE A 459 -15.15 41.60 15.54
N PHE A 460 -14.73 40.49 16.16
CA PHE A 460 -14.33 40.48 17.57
C PHE A 460 -13.11 41.36 17.83
N TYR A 461 -12.14 41.41 16.91
CA TYR A 461 -10.98 42.29 17.03
C TYR A 461 -11.38 43.78 16.98
N LEU A 462 -12.33 44.16 16.11
CA LEU A 462 -12.83 45.54 15.97
C LEU A 462 -13.84 45.98 17.04
N ILE A 463 -14.39 45.06 17.83
CA ILE A 463 -15.28 45.37 18.95
C ILE A 463 -14.51 45.53 20.27
N TRP A 464 -13.27 45.03 20.32
CA TRP A 464 -12.45 45.03 21.53
C TRP A 464 -11.29 46.03 21.52
N PHE A 465 -11.10 46.74 20.40
CA PHE A 465 -10.27 47.93 20.22
C PHE A 465 -11.13 49.02 19.58
#